data_AF-A0A024QHN5-F1
#
_entry.id   AF-A0A024QHN5-F1
#
_cell.length_a   1.000
_cell.length_b   1.000
_cell.length_c   1.000
_cell.angle_alpha   90.00
_cell.angle_beta   90.00
_cell.angle_gamma   90.00
#
_symmetry.space_group_name_H-M   'P 1'
#
loop_
_entity.id
_entity.type
_entity.pdbx_description
1 polymer ?
#
loop_
_entity_poly.entity_id
_entity_poly.type
_entity_poly.pdbx_seq_one_letter_code
_entity_poly.pdbx_strand_id
1 'polypeptide(L)'
;MHKLFETEINKMESLDIKTFAENAMVAAPASFKEDEDLINYTRKVFVVAEELLENNKIDGNLKDIILTGVLLSDIAYNEDEKYRSIHPFLVRPLLNDVKNDLVPNVYEAILKIVERHEGVNTPIAQLHPQAGSLEHLVAIANVIVRSKNIQINV
;
A
#
# COMPACT_ATOMS: atom_id res chain seq x y z
N MET A 1 0.64 -15.71 17.60
CA MET A 1 0.84 -15.43 16.17
C MET A 1 0.74 -13.93 16.03
N HIS A 2 1.83 -13.22 15.74
CA HIS A 2 1.76 -11.77 15.54
C HIS A 2 0.93 -11.48 14.29
N LYS A 3 0.03 -10.50 14.36
CA LYS A 3 -0.74 -10.08 13.18
C LYS A 3 0.20 -9.44 12.16
N LEU A 4 -0.01 -9.71 10.88
CA LEU A 4 0.77 -9.11 9.80
C LEU A 4 0.61 -7.57 9.86
N PHE A 5 1.73 -6.85 9.81
CA PHE A 5 1.80 -5.39 9.94
C PHE A 5 1.16 -4.78 11.20
N GLU A 6 1.11 -5.52 12.32
CA GLU A 6 0.52 -5.03 13.57
C GLU A 6 1.09 -3.68 14.02
N THR A 7 2.41 -3.50 13.92
CA THR A 7 3.09 -2.25 14.31
C THR A 7 2.65 -1.08 13.44
N GLU A 8 2.62 -1.28 12.12
CA GLU A 8 2.27 -0.27 11.12
C GLU A 8 0.79 0.13 11.23
N ILE A 9 -0.09 -0.85 11.37
CA ILE A 9 -1.54 -0.64 11.53
C ILE A 9 -1.85 0.08 12.85
N ASN A 10 -1.09 -0.19 13.92
CA ASN A 10 -1.28 0.49 15.21
C ASN A 10 -0.89 1.98 15.20
N LYS A 11 -0.16 2.45 14.19
CA LYS A 11 0.15 3.88 14.01
C LYS A 11 -1.01 4.68 13.42
N MET A 12 -2.03 4.01 12.86
CA MET A 12 -3.18 4.68 12.26
C MET A 12 -4.13 5.23 13.33
N GLU A 13 -4.68 6.42 13.09
CA GLU A 13 -5.57 7.12 14.03
C GLU A 13 -7.05 6.73 13.82
N SER A 14 -7.45 6.55 12.57
CA SER A 14 -8.81 6.21 12.17
C SER A 14 -9.13 4.75 12.44
N LEU A 15 -10.09 4.50 13.35
CA LEU A 15 -10.52 3.15 13.70
C LEU A 15 -11.11 2.38 12.50
N ASP A 16 -11.85 3.06 11.62
CA ASP A 16 -12.47 2.43 10.44
C ASP A 16 -11.40 1.98 9.44
N ILE A 17 -10.41 2.85 9.15
CA ILE A 17 -9.30 2.53 8.25
C ILE A 17 -8.43 1.43 8.84
N LYS A 18 -8.16 1.50 10.16
CA LYS A 18 -7.42 0.45 10.88
C LYS A 18 -8.12 -0.90 10.76
N THR A 19 -9.42 -0.94 11.03
CA THR A 19 -10.23 -2.17 10.95
C THR A 19 -10.22 -2.75 9.53
N PHE A 20 -10.39 -1.89 8.52
CA PHE A 20 -10.29 -2.29 7.13
C PHE A 20 -8.90 -2.85 6.80
N ALA A 21 -7.82 -2.20 7.22
CA ALA A 21 -6.46 -2.69 7.00
C ALA A 21 -6.23 -4.05 7.64
N GLU A 22 -6.70 -4.26 8.88
CA GLU A 22 -6.64 -5.57 9.55
C GLU A 22 -7.40 -6.65 8.78
N ASN A 23 -8.65 -6.36 8.38
CA ASN A 23 -9.48 -7.31 7.64
C ASN A 23 -8.90 -7.61 6.25
N ALA A 24 -8.36 -6.60 5.57
CA ALA A 24 -7.68 -6.75 4.29
C ALA A 24 -6.43 -7.63 4.42
N MET A 25 -5.64 -7.48 5.49
CA MET A 25 -4.50 -8.37 5.77
C MET A 25 -4.94 -9.80 6.09
N VAL A 26 -6.10 -9.98 6.75
CA VAL A 26 -6.68 -11.32 6.94
C VAL A 26 -7.13 -11.92 5.61
N ALA A 27 -7.68 -11.13 4.70
CA ALA A 27 -8.11 -11.56 3.36
C ALA A 27 -6.95 -11.74 2.36
N ALA A 28 -5.78 -11.16 2.63
CA ALA A 28 -4.62 -11.25 1.74
C ALA A 28 -4.21 -12.71 1.46
N PRO A 29 -3.72 -13.02 0.26
CA PRO A 29 -3.39 -14.39 -0.11
C PRO A 29 -2.17 -14.93 0.63
N ALA A 30 -2.06 -16.26 0.67
CA ALA A 30 -0.92 -16.95 1.28
C ALA A 30 0.40 -16.58 0.57
N SER A 31 0.37 -16.42 -0.76
CA SER A 31 1.53 -16.03 -1.58
C SER A 31 2.20 -14.73 -1.15
N PHE A 32 1.42 -13.81 -0.55
CA PHE A 32 1.92 -12.58 0.04
C PHE A 32 2.34 -12.79 1.50
N LYS A 33 1.49 -13.45 2.30
CA LYS A 33 1.72 -13.67 3.74
C LYS A 33 2.97 -14.51 4.05
N GLU A 34 3.40 -15.34 3.11
CA GLU A 34 4.55 -16.23 3.25
C GLU A 34 5.82 -15.66 2.59
N ASP A 35 5.73 -14.54 1.86
CA ASP A 35 6.88 -13.87 1.25
C ASP A 35 7.47 -12.83 2.22
N GLU A 36 8.43 -13.27 3.03
CA GLU A 36 9.10 -12.41 4.01
C GLU A 36 9.86 -11.24 3.37
N ASP A 37 10.41 -11.43 2.16
CA ASP A 37 11.16 -10.38 1.45
C ASP A 37 10.20 -9.29 0.96
N LEU A 38 9.04 -9.67 0.41
CA LEU A 38 8.02 -8.74 -0.02
C LEU A 38 7.39 -8.01 1.17
N ILE A 39 7.10 -8.71 2.26
CA ILE A 39 6.62 -8.08 3.50
C ILE A 39 7.64 -7.05 4.00
N ASN A 40 8.93 -7.41 4.06
CA ASN A 40 10.00 -6.51 4.48
C ASN A 40 10.15 -5.30 3.54
N TYR A 41 9.99 -5.51 2.23
CA TYR A 41 9.93 -4.43 1.25
C TYR A 41 8.77 -3.48 1.54
N THR A 42 7.55 -3.99 1.74
CA THR A 42 6.36 -3.19 2.07
C THR A 42 6.57 -2.39 3.35
N ARG A 43 7.20 -2.96 4.40
CA ARG A 43 7.56 -2.22 5.63
C ARG A 43 8.49 -1.04 5.34
N LYS A 44 9.51 -1.24 4.50
CA LYS A 44 10.43 -0.16 4.12
C LYS A 44 9.71 0.95 3.37
N VAL A 45 8.80 0.58 2.46
CA VAL A 45 7.98 1.57 1.73
C VAL A 45 7.07 2.31 2.70
N PHE A 46 6.48 1.63 3.68
CA PHE A 46 5.67 2.25 4.72
C PHE A 46 6.48 3.28 5.52
N VAL A 47 7.67 2.93 6.00
CA VAL A 47 8.54 3.84 6.76
C VAL A 47 8.90 5.07 5.92
N VAL A 48 9.31 4.89 4.67
CA VAL A 48 9.65 6.02 3.78
C VAL A 48 8.42 6.88 3.48
N ALA A 49 7.27 6.27 3.23
CA ALA A 49 6.03 6.99 2.98
C ALA A 49 5.62 7.80 4.21
N GLU A 50 5.68 7.22 5.41
CA GLU A 50 5.40 7.90 6.68
C GLU A 50 6.29 9.15 6.86
N GLU A 51 7.60 9.00 6.68
CA GLU A 51 8.56 10.11 6.76
C GLU A 51 8.24 11.22 5.73
N LEU A 52 7.90 10.84 4.50
CA LEU A 52 7.50 11.82 3.47
C LEU A 52 6.21 12.56 3.86
N LEU A 53 5.21 11.86 4.41
CA LEU A 53 3.95 12.46 4.85
C LEU A 53 4.17 13.45 6.00
N GLU A 54 5.00 13.07 6.98
CA GLU A 54 5.34 13.92 8.12
C GLU A 54 6.08 15.19 7.70
N ASN A 55 7.06 15.06 6.80
CA ASN A 55 7.78 16.21 6.25
C ASN A 55 6.87 17.16 5.44
N ASN A 56 5.79 16.63 4.84
CA ASN A 56 4.78 17.41 4.13
C ASN A 56 3.61 17.85 5.02
N LYS A 57 3.65 17.59 6.33
CA LYS A 57 2.58 17.89 7.30
C LYS A 57 1.22 17.30 6.90
N ILE A 58 1.25 16.08 6.37
CA ILE A 58 0.04 15.30 6.07
C ILE A 58 -0.25 14.38 7.25
N ASP A 59 -1.42 14.55 7.87
CA ASP A 59 -1.83 13.86 9.09
C ASP A 59 -3.28 13.32 9.03
N GLY A 60 -3.73 12.71 10.13
CA GLY A 60 -5.08 12.18 10.33
C GLY A 60 -5.51 11.15 9.29
N ASN A 61 -6.81 11.15 8.96
CA ASN A 61 -7.40 10.19 8.02
C ASN A 61 -6.70 10.15 6.65
N LEU A 62 -6.14 11.27 6.20
CA LEU A 62 -5.43 11.32 4.92
C LEU A 62 -4.12 10.53 4.98
N LYS A 63 -3.35 10.69 6.07
CA LYS A 63 -2.15 9.87 6.34
C LYS A 63 -2.53 8.39 6.36
N ASP A 64 -3.60 8.03 7.07
CA ASP A 64 -4.05 6.63 7.20
C ASP A 64 -4.50 5.99 5.88
N ILE A 65 -5.21 6.74 5.02
CA ILE A 65 -5.58 6.31 3.66
C ILE A 65 -4.32 5.95 2.87
N ILE A 66 -3.31 6.80 2.93
CA ILE A 66 -2.08 6.64 2.15
C ILE A 66 -1.30 5.44 2.65
N LEU A 67 -1.08 5.36 3.96
CA LEU A 67 -0.36 4.27 4.59
C LEU A 67 -1.06 2.92 4.40
N THR A 68 -2.40 2.89 4.42
CA THR A 68 -3.16 1.68 4.09
C THR A 68 -2.98 1.28 2.63
N GLY A 69 -2.98 2.24 1.71
CA GLY A 69 -2.66 2.00 0.30
C GLY A 69 -1.26 1.40 0.11
N VAL A 70 -0.27 1.84 0.90
CA VAL A 70 1.08 1.25 0.89
C VAL A 70 1.05 -0.21 1.32
N LEU A 71 0.40 -0.54 2.45
CA LEU A 71 0.32 -1.92 2.95
C LEU A 71 -0.35 -2.88 1.97
N LEU A 72 -1.25 -2.36 1.13
CA LEU A 72 -2.04 -3.14 0.17
C LEU A 72 -1.44 -3.18 -1.24
N SER A 73 -0.37 -2.42 -1.52
CA SER A 73 0.12 -2.18 -2.88
C SER A 73 0.52 -3.47 -3.61
N ASP A 74 1.20 -4.38 -2.89
CA ASP A 74 1.81 -5.58 -3.47
C ASP A 74 1.13 -6.90 -3.07
N ILE A 75 -0.07 -6.87 -2.46
CA ILE A 75 -0.69 -8.10 -1.91
C ILE A 75 -1.02 -9.15 -2.98
N ALA A 76 -1.04 -8.75 -4.26
CA ALA A 76 -1.29 -9.63 -5.40
C ALA A 76 -0.02 -9.93 -6.22
N TYR A 77 1.16 -9.47 -5.80
CA TYR A 77 2.40 -9.51 -6.61
C TYR A 77 2.81 -10.94 -7.01
N ASN A 78 2.61 -11.91 -6.10
CA ASN A 78 3.00 -13.32 -6.31
C ASN A 78 1.82 -14.28 -6.56
N GLU A 79 0.61 -13.77 -6.76
CA GLU A 79 -0.56 -14.62 -6.97
C GLU A 79 -0.50 -15.42 -8.28
N ASP A 80 -0.02 -14.78 -9.35
CA ASP A 80 0.19 -15.43 -10.64
C ASP A 80 1.34 -14.74 -11.37
N GLU A 81 2.40 -15.50 -11.67
CA GLU A 81 3.58 -15.01 -12.37
C GLU A 81 3.23 -14.36 -13.72
N LYS A 82 2.21 -14.87 -14.42
CA LYS A 82 1.75 -14.33 -15.70
C LYS A 82 1.19 -12.91 -15.55
N TYR A 83 0.59 -12.60 -14.41
CA TYR A 83 -0.07 -11.31 -14.16
C TYR A 83 0.69 -10.42 -13.17
N ARG A 84 1.89 -10.82 -12.74
CA ARG A 84 2.74 -10.03 -11.83
C ARG A 84 2.95 -8.58 -12.30
N SER A 85 3.11 -8.36 -13.61
CA SER A 85 3.27 -7.00 -14.16
C SER A 85 2.03 -6.13 -14.01
N ILE A 86 0.85 -6.71 -13.80
CA ILE A 86 -0.42 -6.00 -13.60
C ILE A 86 -1.00 -6.19 -12.20
N HIS A 87 -0.20 -6.69 -11.26
CA HIS A 87 -0.63 -6.96 -9.89
C HIS A 87 -1.37 -5.80 -9.19
N PRO A 88 -1.10 -4.50 -9.44
CA PRO A 88 -1.84 -3.43 -8.75
C PRO A 88 -3.35 -3.50 -9.01
N PHE A 89 -3.76 -3.96 -10.19
CA PHE A 89 -5.17 -4.09 -10.56
C PHE A 89 -5.82 -5.38 -10.05
N LEU A 90 -5.02 -6.35 -9.63
CA LEU A 90 -5.49 -7.61 -9.07
C LEU A 90 -5.85 -7.47 -7.59
N VAL A 91 -5.47 -6.38 -6.93
CA VAL A 91 -5.79 -6.13 -5.51
C VAL A 91 -7.29 -5.90 -5.30
N ARG A 92 -7.94 -5.14 -6.18
CA ARG A 92 -9.38 -4.82 -6.07
C ARG A 92 -10.27 -6.06 -5.87
N PRO A 93 -10.19 -7.12 -6.70
CA PRO A 93 -11.01 -8.31 -6.49
C PRO A 93 -10.70 -9.06 -5.18
N LEU A 94 -9.45 -9.01 -4.68
CA LEU A 94 -9.08 -9.61 -3.38
C LEU A 94 -9.74 -8.91 -2.19
N LEU A 95 -10.07 -7.62 -2.34
CA LEU A 95 -10.65 -6.80 -1.28
C LEU A 95 -12.18 -6.68 -1.37
N ASN A 96 -12.84 -7.45 -2.24
CA ASN A 96 -14.29 -7.35 -2.46
C ASN A 96 -15.11 -7.64 -1.20
N ASP A 97 -14.65 -8.57 -0.36
CA ASP A 97 -15.38 -9.00 0.83
C ASP A 97 -15.31 -7.97 1.98
N VAL A 98 -14.27 -7.13 1.97
CA VAL A 98 -14.00 -6.11 3.00
C VAL A 98 -14.30 -4.68 2.53
N LYS A 99 -14.74 -4.50 1.28
CA LYS A 99 -14.99 -3.16 0.70
C LYS A 99 -16.03 -2.33 1.46
N ASN A 100 -16.96 -3.01 2.14
CA ASN A 100 -18.05 -2.35 2.88
C ASN A 100 -17.63 -1.92 4.29
N ASP A 101 -16.40 -2.23 4.72
CA ASP A 101 -15.84 -1.74 5.99
C ASP A 101 -15.54 -0.24 5.94
N LEU A 102 -15.48 0.34 4.74
CA LEU A 102 -15.20 1.76 4.51
C LEU A 102 -16.32 2.44 3.71
N VAL A 103 -16.42 3.76 3.91
CA VAL A 103 -17.19 4.62 3.00
C VAL A 103 -16.59 4.52 1.59
N PRO A 104 -17.40 4.41 0.52
CA PRO A 104 -16.90 4.15 -0.84
C PRO A 104 -15.78 5.08 -1.31
N ASN A 105 -15.85 6.37 -0.98
CA ASN A 105 -14.80 7.33 -1.37
C ASN A 105 -13.45 7.07 -0.70
N VAL A 106 -13.45 6.54 0.53
CA VAL A 106 -12.21 6.18 1.25
C VAL A 106 -11.60 4.92 0.63
N TYR A 107 -12.43 3.92 0.36
CA TYR A 107 -12.03 2.69 -0.32
C TYR A 107 -11.42 2.99 -1.71
N GLU A 108 -12.07 3.82 -2.52
CA GLU A 108 -11.55 4.20 -3.84
C GLU A 108 -10.28 5.04 -3.74
N ALA A 109 -10.12 5.88 -2.71
CA ALA A 109 -8.88 6.62 -2.49
C ALA A 109 -7.70 5.69 -2.18
N ILE A 110 -7.92 4.67 -1.33
CA ILE A 110 -6.91 3.63 -1.05
C ILE A 110 -6.57 2.86 -2.32
N LEU A 111 -7.57 2.38 -3.07
CA LEU A 111 -7.33 1.63 -4.30
C LEU A 111 -6.64 2.47 -5.37
N LYS A 112 -6.93 3.76 -5.48
CA LYS A 112 -6.21 4.63 -6.41
C LYS A 112 -4.72 4.72 -6.10
N ILE A 113 -4.34 4.66 -4.82
CA ILE A 113 -2.93 4.60 -4.40
C ILE A 113 -2.32 3.26 -4.82
N VAL A 114 -3.00 2.15 -4.49
CA VAL A 114 -2.58 0.80 -4.88
C VAL A 114 -2.39 0.71 -6.40
N GLU A 115 -3.37 1.11 -7.19
CA GLU A 115 -3.36 0.97 -8.66
C GLU A 115 -2.28 1.81 -9.35
N ARG A 116 -1.66 2.77 -8.65
CA ARG A 116 -0.72 3.76 -9.23
C ARG A 116 0.64 3.83 -8.52
N HIS A 117 0.87 2.97 -7.52
CA HIS A 117 2.06 3.03 -6.66
C HIS A 117 3.38 2.77 -7.41
N GLU A 118 3.32 2.12 -8.57
CA GLU A 118 4.47 1.79 -9.42
C GLU A 118 5.06 3.01 -10.15
N GLY A 119 4.46 4.19 -10.03
CA GLY A 119 4.98 5.39 -10.67
C GLY A 119 4.93 5.27 -12.19
N VAL A 120 6.07 5.54 -12.83
CA VAL A 120 6.26 5.37 -14.29
C VAL A 120 6.15 3.91 -14.74
N ASN A 121 6.28 2.95 -13.82
CA ASN A 121 6.12 1.53 -14.11
C ASN A 121 4.66 1.06 -13.98
N THR A 122 3.74 1.97 -13.62
CA THR A 122 2.31 1.64 -13.58
C THR A 122 1.88 1.13 -14.96
N PRO A 123 1.20 -0.03 -15.07
CA PRO A 123 1.05 -0.73 -16.35
C PRO A 123 0.24 0.04 -17.39
N ILE A 124 -0.62 0.96 -16.95
CA ILE A 124 -1.44 1.81 -17.79
C ILE A 124 -0.91 3.25 -17.69
N ALA A 125 -0.42 3.78 -18.81
CA ALA A 125 0.19 5.12 -18.87
C ALA A 125 -0.74 6.24 -18.39
N GLN A 126 -2.04 6.13 -18.67
CA GLN A 126 -3.05 7.10 -18.22
C GLN A 126 -3.28 7.08 -16.70
N LEU A 127 -2.82 6.03 -16.01
CA LEU A 127 -2.90 5.90 -14.57
C LEU A 127 -1.58 6.28 -13.88
N HIS A 128 -0.59 6.76 -14.62
CA HIS A 128 0.64 7.27 -14.02
C HIS A 128 0.32 8.38 -13.00
N PRO A 129 0.90 8.32 -11.79
CA PRO A 129 0.64 9.29 -10.75
C PRO A 129 1.14 10.67 -11.18
N GLN A 130 0.28 11.69 -11.04
CA GLN A 130 0.64 13.07 -11.38
C GLN A 130 1.47 13.71 -10.26
N ALA A 131 2.42 14.57 -10.61
CA ALA A 131 3.19 15.31 -9.61
C ALA A 131 2.25 16.08 -8.65
N GLY A 132 2.51 15.95 -7.35
CA GLY A 132 1.69 16.57 -6.29
C GLY A 132 0.43 15.78 -5.89
N SER A 133 0.14 14.64 -6.52
CA SER A 133 -0.92 13.72 -6.08
C SER A 133 -0.45 12.78 -4.96
N LEU A 134 -1.40 12.17 -4.22
CA LEU A 134 -1.09 11.26 -3.11
C LEU A 134 -0.37 10.01 -3.61
N GLU A 135 -0.83 9.45 -4.73
CA GLU A 135 -0.21 8.29 -5.36
C GLU A 135 1.24 8.57 -5.81
N HIS A 136 1.58 9.82 -6.09
CA HIS A 136 2.94 10.21 -6.48
C HIS A 136 3.92 10.13 -5.31
N LEU A 137 3.49 10.47 -4.09
CA LEU A 137 4.31 10.31 -2.89
C LEU A 137 4.66 8.84 -2.65
N VAL A 138 3.68 7.95 -2.82
CA VAL A 138 3.89 6.51 -2.68
C VAL A 138 4.80 5.96 -3.79
N ALA A 139 4.67 6.47 -5.02
CA ALA A 139 5.60 6.14 -6.09
C ALA A 139 7.04 6.56 -5.79
N ILE A 140 7.24 7.75 -5.21
CA ILE A 140 8.56 8.20 -4.74
C ILE A 140 9.10 7.27 -3.66
N ALA A 141 8.27 6.88 -2.68
CA ALA A 141 8.68 5.96 -1.62
C ALA A 141 9.15 4.60 -2.20
N ASN A 142 8.42 4.05 -3.17
CA ASN A 142 8.83 2.84 -3.88
C ASN A 142 10.17 3.00 -4.61
N VAL A 143 10.38 4.13 -5.31
CA VAL A 143 11.66 4.40 -5.99
C VAL A 143 12.82 4.49 -5.00
N ILE A 144 12.62 5.13 -3.84
CA ILE A 144 13.64 5.22 -2.80
C ILE A 144 14.00 3.83 -2.27
N VAL A 145 13.02 2.99 -1.95
CA VAL A 145 13.26 1.64 -1.40
C VAL A 145 13.91 0.70 -2.41
N ARG A 146 13.59 0.83 -3.71
CA ARG A 146 14.24 0.07 -4.79
C ARG A 146 15.70 0.50 -5.03
N SER A 147 16.11 1.67 -4.53
CA SER A 147 17.47 2.16 -4.69
C SER A 147 18.46 1.36 -3.86
N LYS A 148 19.38 0.67 -4.53
CA LYS A 148 20.44 -0.15 -3.88
C LYS A 148 21.39 0.67 -2.98
N ASN A 149 21.41 1.99 -3.13
CA ASN A 149 22.32 2.87 -2.40
C ASN A 149 21.70 3.47 -1.12
N ILE A 150 20.42 3.21 -0.84
CA ILE A 150 19.71 3.75 0.32
C ILE A 150 19.37 2.60 1.26
N GLN A 151 19.89 2.64 2.48
CA GLN A 151 19.56 1.67 3.51
C GLN A 151 18.37 2.19 4.34
N ILE A 152 17.28 1.42 4.34
CA ILE A 152 16.09 1.69 5.16
C ILE A 152 16.04 0.67 6.29
N ASN A 153 15.96 1.15 7.52
CA ASN A 153 15.79 0.33 8.71
C ASN A 153 14.30 0.23 9.03
N VAL A 154 13.84 -0.98 9.33
CA VAL A 154 12.46 -1.31 9.72
C VAL A 154 12.43 -2.04 11.06
#